data_AF-A0A5S4GB30-F1
#
_entry.id   AF-A0A5S4GB30-F1
#
_cell.length_a   1.000
_cell.length_b   1.000
_cell.length_c   1.000
_cell.angle_alpha   90.00
_cell.angle_beta   90.00
_cell.angle_gamma   90.00
#
_symmetry.space_group_name_H-M   'P 1'
#
loop_
_entity.id
_entity.type
_entity.pdbx_description
1 polymer ?
#
loop_
_entity_poly.entity_id
_entity_poly.type
_entity_poly.pdbx_seq_one_letter_code
_entity_poly.pdbx_strand_id
1 'polypeptide(L)' 'MLPVPDCAAQVHQPALIIATRHDRSVPFAHAESLAAAMPNGELVDARADSHLIWFGPGYPRVAARIRHFLTAA' A
#
# COMPACT_ATOMS: atom_id res chain seq x y z
N MET A 1 23.73 7.65 5.53
CA MET A 1 23.42 6.40 4.81
C MET A 1 23.81 6.58 3.37
N LEU A 2 24.46 5.59 2.76
CA LEU A 2 24.62 5.56 1.30
C LEU A 2 23.23 5.28 0.67
N PRO A 3 22.94 5.81 -0.52
CA PRO A 3 21.69 5.49 -1.20
C PRO A 3 21.62 3.99 -1.48
N VAL A 4 20.55 3.35 -1.04
CA VAL A 4 20.23 1.98 -1.46
C VAL A 4 19.55 2.08 -2.83
N PRO A 5 19.97 1.31 -3.84
CA PRO A 5 19.27 1.26 -5.12
C PRO A 5 17.80 0.90 -4.94
N ASP A 6 16.92 1.59 -5.65
CA ASP A 6 15.51 1.23 -5.69
C ASP A 6 15.34 -0.10 -6.46
N CYS A 7 14.67 -1.07 -5.83
CA CYS A 7 14.39 -2.39 -6.40
C CYS A 7 12.90 -2.61 -6.70
N ALA A 8 12.04 -1.59 -6.57
CA ALA A 8 10.60 -1.73 -6.78
C ALA A 8 10.25 -2.34 -8.16
N ALA A 9 10.99 -1.96 -9.21
CA ALA A 9 10.82 -2.49 -10.56
C ALA A 9 11.16 -3.98 -10.70
N GLN A 10 11.86 -4.58 -9.73
CA GLN A 10 12.24 -5.99 -9.73
C GLN A 10 11.17 -6.89 -9.08
N VAL A 11 10.14 -6.31 -8.46
CA VAL A 11 9.03 -7.07 -7.83
C VAL A 11 7.98 -7.38 -8.87
N HIS A 12 8.03 -8.59 -9.43
CA HIS A 12 7.12 -9.05 -10.48
C HIS A 12 5.89 -9.79 -9.95
N GLN A 13 5.87 -10.20 -8.70
CA GLN A 13 4.70 -10.79 -8.07
C GLN A 13 3.58 -9.73 -7.98
N PRO A 14 2.29 -10.13 -8.01
CA PRO A 14 1.20 -9.24 -7.61
C PRO A 14 1.53 -8.64 -6.24
N ALA A 15 1.36 -7.32 -6.11
CA ALA A 15 1.64 -6.61 -4.86
C ALA A 15 0.48 -5.65 -4.54
N LEU A 16 -0.04 -5.73 -3.31
CA LEU A 16 -1.05 -4.80 -2.81
C LEU A 16 -0.39 -3.75 -1.93
N ILE A 17 -0.51 -2.48 -2.34
CA ILE A 17 -0.02 -1.31 -1.63
C ILE A 17 -1.22 -0.67 -0.93
N ILE A 18 -1.13 -0.52 0.39
CA ILE A 18 -2.21 0.03 1.21
C ILE A 18 -1.70 1.30 1.86
N ALA A 19 -2.36 2.42 1.59
CA ALA A 19 -2.05 3.71 2.17
C ALA A 19 -3.33 4.49 2.48
N THR A 20 -3.25 5.56 3.27
CA THR A 20 -4.36 6.50 3.44
C THR A 20 -3.91 7.92 3.17
N ARG A 21 -4.82 8.75 2.67
CA ARG A 21 -4.58 10.19 2.45
C ARG A 21 -4.46 10.97 3.76
N HIS A 22 -4.91 10.41 4.88
CA HIS A 22 -4.79 11.01 6.21
C HIS A 22 -3.53 10.57 6.97
N ASP A 23 -2.60 9.92 6.29
CA ASP A 23 -1.31 9.55 6.87
C ASP A 23 -0.46 10.80 7.06
N ARG A 24 -0.16 11.12 8.32
CA ARG A 24 0.68 12.27 8.72
C ARG A 24 2.14 11.88 8.98
N SER A 25 2.46 10.59 8.85
CA SER A 25 3.80 10.05 8.99
C SER A 25 4.46 9.87 7.63
N VAL A 26 3.71 9.36 6.65
CA VAL A 26 4.18 9.09 5.29
C VAL A 26 3.20 9.70 4.28
N PRO A 27 3.63 10.62 3.39
CA PRO A 27 2.75 11.18 2.37
C PRO A 27 2.20 10.12 1.41
N PHE A 28 0.93 10.26 1.01
CA PHE A 28 0.29 9.35 0.04
C PHE A 28 1.06 9.23 -1.28
N ALA A 29 1.78 10.28 -1.68
CA ALA A 29 2.62 10.28 -2.89
C ALA A 29 3.71 9.20 -2.89
N HIS A 30 4.16 8.72 -1.73
CA HIS A 30 5.11 7.60 -1.67
C HIS A 30 4.45 6.29 -2.15
N ALA A 31 3.18 6.08 -1.81
CA ALA A 31 2.42 4.92 -2.26
C ALA A 31 2.11 4.99 -3.75
N GLU A 32 1.81 6.19 -4.27
CA GLU A 32 1.63 6.44 -5.70
C GLU A 32 2.94 6.16 -6.47
N SER A 33 4.07 6.66 -5.97
CA SER A 33 5.39 6.41 -6.56
C SER A 33 5.73 4.92 -6.58
N LEU A 34 5.45 4.19 -5.49
CA LEU A 34 5.71 2.75 -5.40
C LEU A 34 4.84 1.96 -6.38
N ALA A 35 3.55 2.30 -6.49
CA ALA A 35 2.63 1.64 -7.41
C ALA A 35 3.01 1.90 -8.87
N ALA A 36 3.51 3.09 -9.20
CA ALA A 36 4.00 3.41 -10.53
C ALA A 36 5.29 2.66 -10.89
N ALA A 37 6.12 2.32 -9.90
CA ALA A 37 7.38 1.62 -10.11
C ALA A 37 7.24 0.10 -10.18
N MET A 38 6.22 -0.49 -9.52
CA MET A 38 5.97 -1.93 -9.51
C MET A 38 5.14 -2.39 -10.71
N PRO A 39 5.61 -3.35 -11.54
CA PRO A 39 4.89 -3.81 -12.72
C PRO A 39 3.47 -4.34 -12.45
N ASN A 40 3.26 -4.99 -11.31
CA ASN A 40 1.99 -5.61 -10.91
C ASN A 40 1.50 -5.06 -9.56
N GLY A 41 1.80 -3.79 -9.29
CA GLY A 41 1.38 -3.09 -8.07
C GLY A 41 -0.06 -2.58 -8.16
N GLU A 42 -0.85 -2.85 -7.13
CA GLU A 42 -2.18 -2.25 -6.97
C GLU A 42 -2.20 -1.35 -5.73
N LEU A 43 -2.58 -0.09 -5.90
CA LEU A 43 -2.74 0.86 -4.79
C LEU A 43 -4.21 0.94 -4.36
N VAL A 44 -4.46 0.74 -3.06
CA VAL A 44 -5.76 1.01 -2.44
C VAL A 44 -5.65 2.09 -1.36
N ASP A 45 -6.55 3.07 -1.44
CA ASP A 45 -6.80 3.99 -0.33
C ASP A 45 -7.60 3.26 0.77
N ALA A 46 -6.95 3.06 1.91
CA ALA A 46 -7.51 2.45 3.10
C ALA A 46 -8.68 3.27 3.67
N ARG A 47 -8.73 4.58 3.41
CA ARG A 47 -9.67 5.53 4.03
C ARG A 47 -9.63 5.48 5.56
N ALA A 48 -8.44 5.24 6.11
CA ALA A 48 -8.18 5.30 7.55
C ALA A 48 -7.90 6.74 7.98
N ASP A 49 -8.13 7.05 9.25
CA ASP A 49 -7.94 8.40 9.80
C ASP A 49 -6.47 8.69 10.22
N SER A 50 -5.60 7.68 10.12
CA SER A 50 -4.20 7.78 10.51
C SER A 50 -3.32 6.76 9.77
N HIS A 51 -2.01 6.88 9.97
CA HIS A 51 -0.99 5.91 9.53
C HIS A 51 -1.29 4.46 9.97
N LEU A 52 -1.89 4.29 11.16
CA LEU A 52 -2.22 2.99 11.71
C LEU A 52 -3.55 2.50 11.12
N ILE A 53 -3.50 1.95 9.90
CA ILE A 53 -4.69 1.52 9.13
C ILE A 53 -5.57 0.47 9.84
N TRP A 54 -5.02 -0.22 10.86
CA TRP A 54 -5.73 -1.18 11.70
C TRP A 54 -6.39 -0.56 12.94
N PHE A 55 -6.07 0.69 13.25
CA PHE A 55 -6.54 1.38 14.44
C PHE A 55 -7.71 2.31 14.11
N GLY A 56 -8.85 1.70 13.77
CA GLY A 56 -10.08 2.43 13.48
C GLY A 56 -11.19 1.56 12.86
N PRO A 57 -12.41 2.10 12.74
CA PRO A 57 -13.57 1.35 12.25
C PRO A 57 -13.45 0.96 10.76
N GLY A 58 -12.52 1.57 10.02
CA GLY A 58 -12.27 1.24 8.61
C GLY A 58 -11.49 -0.06 8.39
N TYR A 59 -10.87 -0.63 9.43
CA TYR A 59 -10.00 -1.81 9.27
C TYR A 59 -10.69 -3.04 8.66
N PRO A 60 -11.94 -3.40 9.01
CA PRO A 60 -12.62 -4.53 8.38
C PRO A 60 -12.68 -4.46 6.84
N ARG A 61 -12.80 -3.26 6.27
CA ARG A 61 -12.75 -3.04 4.81
C ARG A 61 -11.35 -3.35 4.25
N VAL A 62 -10.31 -2.84 4.92
CA VAL A 62 -8.91 -3.11 4.55
C VAL A 62 -8.62 -4.61 4.63
N ALA A 63 -9.01 -5.27 5.72
CA ALA A 63 -8.85 -6.70 5.90
C ALA A 63 -9.58 -7.52 4.82
N ALA A 64 -10.78 -7.11 4.42
CA ALA A 64 -11.50 -7.75 3.31
C ALA A 64 -10.75 -7.60 1.98
N ARG A 65 -10.17 -6.42 1.70
CA ARG A 65 -9.35 -6.19 0.51
C ARG A 65 -8.08 -7.06 0.50
N ILE A 66 -7.40 -7.19 1.65
CA ILE A 66 -6.25 -8.08 1.81
C ILE A 66 -6.64 -9.53 1.53
N ARG A 67 -7.73 -10.02 2.12
CA ARG A 67 -8.19 -11.40 1.90
C ARG A 67 -8.49 -11.65 0.43
N HIS A 68 -9.26 -10.75 -0.20
CA HIS A 68 -9.58 -10.87 -1.62
C HIS A 68 -8.32 -10.94 -2.48
N PHE A 69 -7.34 -10.06 -2.21
CA PHE A 69 -6.07 -10.06 -2.93
C PHE A 69 -5.30 -11.39 -2.77
N LEU A 70 -5.26 -11.96 -1.56
CA LEU A 70 -4.57 -13.22 -1.28
C LEU A 70 -5.27 -14.45 -1.87
N THR A 71 -6.59 -14.41 -2.06
CA THR A 71 -7.37 -15.54 -2.57
C THR A 71 -7.68 -15.45 -4.07
N ALA A 72 -7.29 -14.37 -4.73
CA ALA A 72 -7.50 -14.18 -6.17
C ALA A 72 -6.38 -14.81 -7.04
N ALA A 73 -5.44 -15.53 -6.42
CA ALA A 73 -4.35 -16.25 -7.08
C ALA A 73 -4.77 -17.67 -7.50
#